data_AF-A0A452QHI1-F1
#
_entry.id   AF-A0A452QHI1-F1
#
_cell.length_a   1.000
_cell.length_b   1.000
_cell.length_c   1.000
_cell.angle_alpha   90.00
_cell.angle_beta   90.00
_cell.angle_gamma   90.00
#
_symmetry.space_group_name_H-M   'P 1'
#
loop_
_entity.id
_entity.type
_entity.pdbx_description
1 polymer ?
#
loop_
_entity_poly.entity_id
_entity_poly.type
_entity_poly.pdbx_seq_one_letter_code
_entity_poly.pdbx_strand_id
1 'polypeptide(L)'
;MAWCPLLLALLAHCTGSWAQSVLTQPPSVSGALGQKVTISCTGSGFSIGIVVVSWYQQLPGKSPKLLIYDNDKRPSGVPDRFSGSKSGNSGSLTITGLQAEDEAAYYCQSIDVSQGAHTVLQPCGEVRQKPAAPTLMGLPVHLDSGQVICCFV
;
A
#
# COMPACT_ATOMS: atom_id res chain seq x y z
N MET A 1 23.95 -36.04 35.33
CA MET A 1 24.36 -35.12 34.25
C MET A 1 23.33 -35.09 33.13
N ALA A 2 22.05 -34.82 33.46
CA ALA A 2 20.94 -34.82 32.49
C ALA A 2 20.45 -33.39 32.12
N TRP A 3 21.17 -32.37 32.59
CA TRP A 3 20.82 -30.96 32.34
C TRP A 3 21.30 -30.49 30.95
N CYS A 4 22.38 -31.05 30.41
CA CYS A 4 22.92 -30.67 29.10
C CYS A 4 21.91 -30.72 27.93
N PRO A 5 21.09 -31.78 27.76
CA PRO A 5 20.09 -31.80 26.68
C PRO A 5 18.94 -30.79 26.90
N LEU A 6 18.60 -30.48 28.16
CA LEU A 6 17.59 -29.46 28.51
C LEU A 6 18.06 -28.03 28.19
N LEU A 7 19.34 -27.72 28.43
CA LEU A 7 19.94 -26.44 28.05
C LEU A 7 20.04 -26.24 26.53
N LEU A 8 20.36 -27.31 25.79
CA LEU A 8 20.46 -27.27 24.33
C LEU A 8 19.08 -27.10 23.68
N ALA A 9 18.02 -27.72 24.22
CA ALA A 9 16.65 -27.49 23.76
C ALA A 9 16.19 -26.05 24.02
N LEU A 10 16.56 -25.46 25.15
CA LEU A 10 16.21 -24.08 25.50
C LEU A 10 16.88 -23.04 24.57
N LEU A 11 18.13 -23.29 24.16
CA LEU A 11 18.87 -22.45 23.20
C LEU A 11 18.34 -22.58 21.76
N ALA A 12 17.78 -23.75 21.40
CA ALA A 12 17.18 -24.00 20.09
C ALA A 12 15.81 -23.30 19.89
N HIS A 13 15.26 -22.65 20.93
CA HIS A 13 14.00 -21.91 20.87
C HIS A 13 14.17 -20.39 20.75
N CYS A 14 15.40 -19.91 20.61
CA CYS A 14 15.66 -18.52 20.21
C CYS A 14 15.62 -18.39 18.68
N THR A 15 14.55 -18.84 18.03
CA THR A 15 14.18 -18.26 16.73
C THR A 15 13.68 -16.86 17.02
N GLY A 16 14.60 -15.90 17.06
CA GLY A 16 14.23 -14.49 17.15
C GLY A 16 13.18 -14.21 16.08
N SER A 17 12.04 -13.64 16.45
CA SER A 17 11.12 -13.09 15.46
C SER A 17 11.75 -11.82 14.92
N TRP A 18 12.28 -11.89 13.70
CA TRP A 18 12.74 -10.71 12.97
C TRP A 18 11.48 -9.95 12.56
N ALA A 19 11.06 -8.98 13.37
CA ALA A 19 9.94 -8.11 13.01
C ALA A 19 10.35 -7.27 11.79
N GLN A 20 9.75 -7.54 10.64
CA GLN A 20 9.93 -6.70 9.44
C GLN A 20 9.07 -5.42 9.57
N SER A 21 9.56 -4.30 9.03
CA SER A 21 8.73 -3.11 8.85
C SER A 21 7.61 -3.41 7.85
N VAL A 22 6.38 -3.06 8.19
CA VAL A 22 5.22 -3.25 7.32
C VAL A 22 4.57 -1.90 7.07
N LEU A 23 4.27 -1.60 5.80
CA LEU A 23 3.49 -0.44 5.39
C LEU A 23 2.01 -0.82 5.27
N THR A 24 1.15 -0.05 5.91
CA THR A 24 -0.30 -0.26 5.90
C THR A 24 -1.00 0.86 5.16
N GLN A 25 -1.85 0.50 4.20
CA GLN A 25 -2.71 1.41 3.43
C GLN A 25 -4.18 1.02 3.64
N PRO A 26 -5.15 1.96 3.49
CA PRO A 26 -6.55 1.60 3.45
C PRO A 26 -6.84 0.68 2.24
N PRO A 27 -7.81 -0.25 2.33
CA PRO A 27 -8.11 -1.17 1.23
C PRO A 27 -8.66 -0.48 -0.01
N SER A 28 -9.37 0.64 0.17
CA SER A 28 -9.80 1.51 -0.92
C SER A 28 -10.08 2.91 -0.41
N VAL A 29 -10.04 3.88 -1.33
CA VAL A 29 -10.53 5.23 -1.15
C VAL A 29 -11.36 5.59 -2.39
N SER A 30 -12.50 6.26 -2.21
CA SER A 30 -13.32 6.71 -3.33
C SER A 30 -13.72 8.16 -3.17
N GLY A 31 -14.02 8.81 -4.29
CA GLY A 31 -14.49 10.21 -4.33
C GLY A 31 -15.22 10.50 -5.62
N ALA A 32 -16.05 11.55 -5.63
CA ALA A 32 -16.71 12.00 -6.85
C ALA A 32 -15.72 12.76 -7.75
N LEU A 33 -16.01 12.82 -9.05
CA LEU A 33 -15.24 13.62 -10.01
C LEU A 33 -15.09 15.06 -9.53
N GLY A 34 -13.87 15.60 -9.65
CA GLY A 34 -13.53 16.95 -9.19
C GLY A 34 -13.25 17.07 -7.69
N GLN A 35 -13.56 16.06 -6.87
CA GLN A 35 -13.28 16.12 -5.43
C GLN A 35 -11.79 15.92 -5.13
N LYS A 36 -11.42 16.29 -3.90
CA LYS A 36 -10.12 15.96 -3.32
C LYS A 36 -10.23 14.62 -2.60
N VAL A 37 -9.29 13.72 -2.86
CA VAL A 37 -9.09 12.49 -2.10
C VAL A 37 -7.69 12.45 -1.50
N THR A 38 -7.55 11.72 -0.40
CA THR A 38 -6.26 11.55 0.28
C THR A 38 -6.10 10.10 0.65
N ILE A 39 -5.01 9.51 0.18
CA ILE A 39 -4.58 8.15 0.45
C ILE A 39 -3.51 8.22 1.53
N SER A 40 -3.64 7.41 2.57
CA SER A 40 -2.67 7.31 3.65
C SER A 40 -1.83 6.04 3.55
N CYS A 41 -0.58 6.13 4.02
CA CYS A 41 0.31 5.00 4.20
C CYS A 41 1.00 5.15 5.54
N THR A 42 0.90 4.16 6.41
CA THR A 42 1.46 4.22 7.77
C THR A 42 2.43 3.07 7.96
N GLY A 43 3.64 3.36 8.41
CA GLY A 43 4.58 2.32 8.81
C GLY A 43 4.16 1.70 10.15
N SER A 44 4.36 0.40 10.32
CA SER A 44 4.16 -0.31 11.58
C SER A 44 5.32 -1.27 11.81
N GLY A 45 5.73 -1.44 13.08
CA GLY A 45 6.83 -2.34 13.45
C GLY A 45 7.79 -1.76 14.51
N PHE A 46 8.80 -2.55 14.86
CA PHE A 46 9.87 -2.20 15.82
C PHE A 46 10.94 -1.28 15.22
N SER A 47 10.94 -1.12 13.90
CA SER A 47 11.87 -0.29 13.12
C SER A 47 11.35 1.15 12.95
N ILE A 48 12.25 2.06 12.57
CA ILE A 48 12.20 3.54 12.59
C ILE A 48 11.00 4.19 11.85
N GLY A 49 10.10 3.39 11.28
CA GLY A 49 8.94 3.87 10.55
C GLY A 49 9.30 4.41 9.17
N ILE A 50 8.37 5.14 8.56
CA ILE A 50 8.57 5.78 7.26
C ILE A 50 9.61 6.89 7.40
N VAL A 51 10.80 6.68 6.85
CA VAL A 51 11.84 7.72 6.76
C VAL A 51 11.52 8.66 5.61
N VAL A 52 11.37 8.07 4.42
CA VAL A 52 10.95 8.74 3.18
C VAL A 52 9.75 7.98 2.61
N VAL A 53 8.83 8.65 1.91
CA VAL A 53 7.76 7.99 1.17
C VAL A 53 7.79 8.36 -0.30
N SER A 54 7.66 7.34 -1.15
CA SER A 54 7.42 7.49 -2.59
C SER A 54 6.07 6.86 -2.93
N TRP A 55 5.38 7.43 -3.92
CA TRP A 55 4.05 7.01 -4.35
C TRP A 55 4.06 6.60 -5.81
N TYR A 56 3.42 5.48 -6.09
CA TYR A 56 3.28 4.90 -7.41
C TYR A 56 1.80 4.70 -7.75
N GLN A 57 1.49 4.79 -9.03
CA GLN A 57 0.17 4.49 -9.61
C GLN A 57 0.32 3.38 -10.64
N GLN A 58 -0.56 2.39 -10.60
CA GLN A 58 -0.62 1.30 -11.55
C GLN A 58 -2.02 1.21 -12.14
N LEU A 59 -2.11 1.53 -13.43
CA LEU A 59 -3.32 1.28 -14.20
C LEU A 59 -3.44 -0.21 -14.54
N PRO A 60 -4.66 -0.74 -14.74
CA PRO A 60 -4.87 -2.13 -15.15
C PRO A 60 -4.01 -2.53 -16.36
N GLY A 61 -3.22 -3.59 -16.23
CA GLY A 61 -2.34 -4.10 -17.30
C GLY A 61 -1.12 -3.22 -17.62
N LYS A 62 -0.81 -2.22 -16.79
CA LYS A 62 0.38 -1.36 -16.93
C LYS A 62 1.39 -1.60 -15.79
N SER A 63 2.63 -1.20 -16.02
CA SER A 63 3.66 -1.14 -14.98
C SER A 63 3.39 0.04 -14.03
N PRO A 64 3.79 -0.07 -12.74
CA PRO A 64 3.72 1.07 -11.82
C PRO A 64 4.48 2.29 -12.35
N LYS A 65 3.85 3.47 -12.28
CA LYS A 65 4.41 4.77 -12.61
C LYS A 65 4.64 5.57 -11.33
N LEU A 66 5.81 6.18 -11.20
CA LEU A 66 6.12 7.07 -10.07
C LEU A 66 5.31 8.37 -10.16
N LEU A 67 4.62 8.72 -9.08
CA LEU A 67 3.87 9.97 -8.92
C LEU A 67 4.60 10.98 -8.04
N ILE A 68 5.10 10.53 -6.87
CA ILE A 68 5.80 11.37 -5.90
C ILE A 68 7.02 10.61 -5.36
N TYR A 69 8.14 11.29 -5.15
CA TYR A 69 9.34 10.78 -4.50
C TYR A 69 9.83 11.77 -3.43
N ASP A 70 10.76 11.34 -2.57
CA ASP A 70 11.30 12.17 -1.48
C ASP A 70 10.23 12.90 -0.67
N ASN A 71 9.11 12.23 -0.39
CA ASN A 71 7.93 12.72 0.34
C ASN A 71 7.00 13.68 -0.43
N ASP A 72 7.54 14.66 -1.16
CA ASP A 72 6.76 15.74 -1.77
C ASP A 72 7.20 16.14 -3.18
N LYS A 73 8.28 15.56 -3.70
CA LYS A 73 8.80 15.88 -5.03
C LYS A 73 8.03 15.14 -6.11
N ARG A 74 7.58 15.87 -7.11
CA ARG A 74 6.83 15.33 -8.24
C ARG A 74 7.72 15.26 -9.49
N PRO A 75 7.83 14.11 -10.18
CA PRO A 75 8.54 14.01 -11.45
C PRO A 75 7.91 14.87 -12.55
N SER A 76 8.69 15.24 -13.57
CA SER A 76 8.17 15.90 -14.77
C SER A 76 7.15 15.02 -15.50
N GLY A 77 6.05 15.61 -15.98
CA GLY A 77 4.99 14.88 -16.69
C GLY A 77 3.97 14.18 -15.78
N VAL A 78 4.06 14.37 -14.46
CA VAL A 78 2.98 14.06 -13.52
C VAL A 78 2.15 15.33 -13.30
N PRO A 79 0.80 15.28 -13.44
CA PRO A 79 -0.07 16.42 -13.22
C PRO A 79 0.08 17.06 -11.84
N ASP A 80 -0.13 18.38 -11.75
CA ASP A 80 0.00 19.16 -10.53
C ASP A 80 -1.02 18.83 -9.44
N ARG A 81 -2.15 18.24 -9.85
CA ARG A 81 -3.17 17.69 -8.95
C ARG A 81 -2.69 16.63 -7.96
N PHE A 82 -1.58 15.95 -8.26
CA PHE A 82 -0.95 14.99 -7.36
C PHE A 82 0.04 15.68 -6.43
N SER A 83 -0.11 15.48 -5.13
CA SER A 83 0.83 15.99 -4.13
C SER A 83 1.06 14.96 -3.02
N GLY A 84 2.29 14.87 -2.54
CA GLY A 84 2.62 14.00 -1.41
C GLY A 84 2.99 14.80 -0.17
N SER A 85 2.87 14.17 1.00
CA SER A 85 3.44 14.68 2.24
C SER A 85 3.78 13.54 3.19
N LYS A 86 4.54 13.87 4.24
CA LYS A 86 4.93 12.93 5.28
C LYS A 86 4.90 13.59 6.65
N SER A 87 4.32 12.92 7.62
CA SER A 87 4.27 13.34 9.03
C SER A 87 4.53 12.14 9.94
N GLY A 88 5.54 12.24 10.81
CA GLY A 88 5.90 11.16 11.72
C GLY A 88 6.19 9.84 11.00
N ASN A 89 5.31 8.86 11.19
CA ASN A 89 5.40 7.54 10.59
C ASN A 89 4.31 7.29 9.51
N SER A 90 3.72 8.37 8.99
CA SER A 90 2.67 8.31 7.98
C SER A 90 3.01 9.18 6.79
N GLY A 91 2.86 8.63 5.59
CA GLY A 91 2.81 9.36 4.33
C GLY A 91 1.37 9.58 3.89
N SER A 92 1.16 10.62 3.07
CA SER A 92 -0.09 10.78 2.34
C SER A 92 0.13 11.18 0.89
N LEU A 93 -0.75 10.72 0.01
CA LEU A 93 -0.91 11.18 -1.36
C LEU A 93 -2.26 11.85 -1.49
N THR A 94 -2.26 13.12 -1.89
CA THR A 94 -3.44 13.90 -2.17
C THR A 94 -3.62 14.03 -3.68
N ILE A 95 -4.83 13.76 -4.15
CA ILE A 95 -5.27 14.01 -5.52
C ILE A 95 -6.37 15.06 -5.44
N THR A 96 -6.15 16.24 -6.02
CA THR A 96 -7.18 17.27 -6.15
C THR A 96 -7.86 17.18 -7.51
N GLY A 97 -9.16 17.47 -7.61
CA GLY A 97 -9.82 17.42 -8.91
C GLY A 97 -9.82 16.01 -9.52
N LEU A 98 -10.23 15.01 -8.73
CA LEU A 98 -10.22 13.59 -9.11
C LEU A 98 -10.86 13.36 -10.49
N GLN A 99 -10.19 12.59 -11.33
CA GLN A 99 -10.60 12.31 -12.72
C GLN A 99 -10.90 10.83 -12.91
N ALA A 100 -11.67 10.47 -13.95
CA ALA A 100 -12.01 9.07 -14.22
C ALA A 100 -10.76 8.21 -14.48
N GLU A 101 -9.72 8.81 -15.05
CA GLU A 101 -8.43 8.16 -15.33
C GLU A 101 -7.58 7.91 -14.07
N ASP A 102 -7.99 8.46 -12.93
CA ASP A 102 -7.31 8.26 -11.65
C ASP A 102 -7.76 6.95 -10.96
N GLU A 103 -8.71 6.20 -11.55
CA GLU A 103 -9.07 4.83 -11.14
C GLU A 103 -7.89 3.87 -11.37
N ALA A 104 -7.17 3.55 -10.30
CA ALA A 104 -5.93 2.79 -10.36
C ALA A 104 -5.61 2.13 -9.02
N ALA A 105 -4.63 1.22 -9.05
CA ALA A 105 -3.94 0.79 -7.84
C ALA A 105 -2.85 1.79 -7.47
N TYR A 106 -2.75 2.15 -6.20
CA TYR A 106 -1.70 3.05 -5.71
C TYR A 106 -0.83 2.34 -4.68
N TYR A 107 0.45 2.68 -4.63
CA TYR A 107 1.39 2.04 -3.72
C TYR A 107 2.32 3.06 -3.09
N CYS A 108 2.45 3.00 -1.78
CA CYS A 108 3.54 3.67 -1.08
C CYS A 108 4.76 2.75 -0.96
N GLN A 109 5.94 3.35 -1.01
CA GLN A 109 7.22 2.71 -0.72
C GLN A 109 7.97 3.57 0.29
N SER A 110 8.66 2.93 1.22
CA SER A 110 9.58 3.57 2.13
C SER A 110 10.92 2.84 2.18
N ILE A 111 11.94 3.51 2.68
CA ILE A 111 13.24 2.93 2.97
C ILE A 111 13.22 2.49 4.44
N ASP A 112 13.45 1.21 4.68
CA ASP A 112 13.79 0.72 6.01
C ASP A 112 15.28 0.99 6.26
N VAL A 113 15.60 1.83 7.25
CA VAL A 113 16.98 2.14 7.64
C VAL A 113 17.52 1.16 8.70
N SER A 114 16.69 0.25 9.21
CA SER A 114 17.11 -0.75 10.21
C SER A 114 17.90 -1.93 9.60
N GLN A 115 17.74 -2.16 8.31
CA GLN A 115 18.53 -3.09 7.49
C GLN A 115 18.70 -2.40 6.14
N GLY A 116 19.91 -2.30 5.59
CA GLY A 116 20.19 -1.62 4.31
C GLY A 116 19.57 -2.27 3.06
N ALA A 117 18.30 -2.67 3.13
CA ALA A 117 17.54 -3.36 2.10
C ALA A 117 16.25 -2.59 1.82
N HIS A 118 15.96 -2.37 0.54
CA HIS A 118 14.69 -1.82 0.08
C HIS A 118 13.54 -2.73 0.52
N THR A 119 12.50 -2.16 1.15
CA THR A 119 11.30 -2.92 1.51
C THR A 119 10.60 -3.41 0.24
N VAL A 120 10.57 -4.73 0.05
CA VAL A 120 9.87 -5.39 -1.06
C VAL A 120 8.37 -5.21 -0.85
N LEU A 121 7.68 -4.70 -1.86
CA LEU A 121 6.21 -4.72 -1.92
C LEU A 121 5.77 -6.19 -1.78
N GLN A 122 5.10 -6.58 -0.69
CA GLN A 122 4.50 -7.91 -0.62
C GLN A 122 3.35 -7.95 -1.65
N PRO A 123 3.44 -8.79 -2.70
CA PRO A 123 2.28 -9.06 -3.54
C PRO A 123 1.34 -10.02 -2.78
N CYS A 124 0.04 -9.82 -2.95
CA CYS A 124 -0.97 -10.78 -2.49
C CYS A 124 -0.75 -12.12 -3.22
N GLY A 125 -0.30 -13.14 -2.49
CA GLY A 125 -0.27 -14.53 -2.97
C GLY A 125 -1.60 -15.22 -2.67
N GLU A 126 -2.39 -15.53 -3.71
CA GLU A 126 -2.69 -16.89 -4.17
C GLU A 126 -3.86 -16.89 -5.18
N VAL A 127 -3.63 -17.54 -6.33
CA VAL A 127 -4.62 -17.80 -7.38
C VAL A 127 -5.59 -18.88 -6.89
N ARG A 128 -6.76 -18.50 -6.37
CA ARG A 128 -7.87 -19.46 -6.19
C ARG A 128 -8.79 -19.42 -7.40
N GLN A 129 -8.84 -20.53 -8.13
CA GLN A 129 -9.67 -20.72 -9.33
C GLN A 129 -11.14 -20.38 -9.08
N LYS A 130 -11.73 -19.66 -10.04
CA LYS A 130 -13.16 -19.38 -10.18
C LYS A 130 -13.93 -20.66 -10.53
N PRO A 131 -14.92 -21.10 -9.73
CA PRO A 131 -16.01 -21.91 -10.25
C PRO A 131 -17.04 -20.99 -10.91
N ALA A 132 -17.50 -21.35 -12.09
CA ALA A 132 -18.54 -20.62 -12.80
C ALA A 132 -19.92 -20.83 -12.14
N ALA A 133 -20.61 -19.69 -11.91
CA ALA A 133 -22.05 -19.37 -11.80
C ALA A 133 -23.11 -20.43 -11.42
N PRO A 134 -24.21 -20.01 -10.78
CA PRO A 134 -25.36 -19.57 -11.59
C PRO A 134 -26.04 -18.27 -11.12
N THR A 135 -26.58 -17.58 -12.12
CA THR A 135 -27.43 -16.38 -12.09
C THR A 135 -28.67 -16.54 -11.17
N LEU A 136 -28.93 -15.57 -10.29
CA LEU A 136 -30.29 -15.21 -9.88
C LEU A 136 -30.36 -13.75 -9.40
N MET A 137 -31.44 -13.07 -9.81
CA MET A 137 -31.70 -11.63 -9.79
C MET A 137 -32.23 -11.08 -8.46
N GLY A 138 -32.00 -9.77 -8.23
CA GLY A 138 -32.76 -8.87 -7.33
C GLY A 138 -31.94 -8.44 -6.10
N LEU A 139 -31.67 -7.17 -5.80
CA LEU A 139 -32.34 -5.88 -6.03
C LEU A 139 -31.29 -4.73 -5.91
N PRO A 140 -31.63 -3.47 -6.24
CA PRO A 140 -30.70 -2.52 -6.85
C PRO A 140 -29.87 -1.73 -5.82
N VAL A 141 -28.57 -1.60 -6.06
CA VAL A 141 -27.85 -0.40 -5.66
C VAL A 141 -27.45 0.30 -6.94
N HIS A 142 -28.29 1.29 -7.26
CA HIS A 142 -28.17 2.34 -8.24
C HIS A 142 -26.75 2.53 -8.80
N LEU A 143 -26.57 2.12 -10.05
CA LEU A 143 -25.50 2.60 -10.91
C LEU A 143 -25.90 4.00 -11.38
N ASP A 144 -25.51 5.06 -10.68
CA ASP A 144 -25.57 6.43 -11.19
C ASP A 144 -24.52 7.37 -10.54
N SER A 145 -23.82 8.09 -11.42
CA SER A 145 -23.09 9.36 -11.19
C SER A 145 -21.69 9.35 -10.51
N GLY A 146 -20.64 9.03 -11.30
CA GLY A 146 -19.38 9.80 -11.25
C GLY A 146 -18.40 9.56 -10.08
N GLN A 147 -18.32 8.35 -9.53
CA GLN A 147 -17.37 8.02 -8.45
C GLN A 147 -16.15 7.26 -9.00
N VAL A 148 -14.94 7.66 -8.58
CA VAL A 148 -13.66 7.04 -8.96
C VAL A 148 -13.12 6.27 -7.78
N ILE A 149 -12.76 4.99 -8.00
CA ILE A 149 -12.30 4.08 -6.95
C ILE A 149 -10.79 3.92 -7.02
N CYS A 150 -10.08 4.25 -5.95
CA CYS A 150 -8.67 3.91 -5.79
C CYS A 150 -8.62 2.59 -4.97
N CYS A 151 -8.48 1.46 -5.65
CA CYS A 151 -8.33 0.15 -5.01
C CYS A 151 -6.88 -0.06 -4.57
N PHE A 152 -6.63 -0.66 -3.41
CA PHE A 152 -5.30 -1.10 -3.00
C PHE A 152 -5.26 -2.63 -2.97
N VAL A 153 -4.09 -3.18 -3.31
CA VAL A 153 -3.76 -4.60 -3.06
C VAL A 153 -3.02 -4.68 -1.73
#